data_AF-A0AAW4NUC0-F1
#
_entry.id   AF-A0AAW4NUC0-F1
#
_cell.length_a   1.000
_cell.length_b   1.000
_cell.length_c   1.000
_cell.angle_alpha   90.00
_cell.angle_beta   90.00
_cell.angle_gamma   90.00
#
_symmetry.space_group_name_H-M   'P 1'
#
loop_
_entity.id
_entity.type
_entity.pdbx_description
1 polymer ?
#
loop_
_entity_poly.entity_id
_entity_poly.type
_entity_poly.pdbx_seq_one_letter_code
_entity_poly.pdbx_strand_id
1 'polypeptide(L)'
;MGKGKLAKFAEMETFSNVFQYPYSVVDNVPFEMQGHWREMYFKNNHPIVLELGCGKGEYTVELARLYPEMNFIGVDIKGARMWTGAKQALEAGLKNVAFLRTNIEIIDRFFGKDEVNEVWLTFSDPQMKNPRKRLTSTFFLNRYRKFLVNEGIMHVKTDSNFLFTYTTYMIQENHLPVIFSTDDLYHTAGLDEETRKILSIQTYYERMWIERGLNIRYVKFLLPQQGVLREPDIEIPLDEYRSYHRPKRSSLNTNK
;
A
#
# COMPACT_ATOMS: atom_id res chain seq x y z
N MET A 1 9.23 -4.68 25.09
CA MET A 1 8.09 -4.78 24.15
C MET A 1 6.81 -4.78 24.98
N GLY A 2 5.76 -4.02 24.63
CA GLY A 2 4.56 -3.94 25.49
C GLY A 2 3.72 -5.23 25.45
N LYS A 3 3.14 -5.65 26.59
CA LYS A 3 2.39 -6.91 26.74
C LYS A 3 1.33 -7.14 25.65
N GLY A 4 0.57 -6.10 25.28
CA GLY A 4 -0.47 -6.21 24.23
C GLY A 4 0.07 -6.43 22.81
N LYS A 5 1.33 -6.07 22.53
CA LYS A 5 1.93 -6.30 21.20
C LYS A 5 2.32 -7.76 21.00
N LEU A 6 2.81 -8.42 22.05
CA LEU A 6 3.18 -9.84 22.03
C LEU A 6 1.95 -10.73 21.85
N ALA A 7 0.84 -10.41 22.54
CA ALA A 7 -0.42 -11.13 22.38
C ALA A 7 -0.95 -11.08 20.93
N LYS A 8 -0.93 -9.89 20.32
CA LYS A 8 -1.34 -9.74 18.91
C LYS A 8 -0.48 -10.56 17.94
N PHE A 9 0.84 -10.63 18.15
CA PHE A 9 1.69 -11.46 17.29
C PHE A 9 1.37 -12.94 17.46
N ALA A 10 1.25 -13.43 18.70
CA ALA A 10 0.94 -14.82 18.97
C ALA A 10 -0.41 -15.25 18.36
N GLU A 11 -1.42 -14.38 18.42
CA GLU A 11 -2.70 -14.64 17.78
C GLU A 11 -2.59 -14.57 16.24
N MET A 12 -1.82 -13.63 15.68
CA MET A 12 -1.66 -13.52 14.23
C MET A 12 -1.02 -14.76 13.60
N GLU A 13 -0.19 -15.50 14.33
CA GLU A 13 0.37 -16.78 13.86
C GLU A 13 -0.72 -17.85 13.61
N THR A 14 -1.91 -17.69 14.19
CA THR A 14 -3.03 -18.64 13.99
C THR A 14 -3.95 -18.23 12.85
N PHE A 15 -3.74 -17.05 12.25
CA PHE A 15 -4.60 -16.51 11.21
C PHE A 15 -4.30 -17.15 9.86
N SER A 16 -5.25 -17.92 9.33
CA SER A 16 -5.11 -18.59 8.01
C SER A 16 -5.02 -17.63 6.83
N ASN A 17 -5.41 -16.36 7.02
CA ASN A 17 -5.31 -15.30 6.03
C ASN A 17 -4.04 -14.44 6.16
N VAL A 18 -3.07 -14.82 7.01
CA VAL A 18 -1.82 -14.09 7.19
C VAL A 18 -0.62 -14.97 6.84
N PHE A 19 0.24 -14.47 5.95
CA PHE A 19 1.48 -15.12 5.54
C PHE A 19 2.67 -14.28 6.00
N GLN A 20 3.60 -14.86 6.76
CA GLN A 20 4.69 -14.10 7.39
C GLN A 20 6.07 -14.50 6.88
N TYR A 21 6.72 -13.57 6.19
CA TYR A 21 8.04 -13.74 5.57
C TYR A 21 8.93 -12.53 5.90
N PRO A 22 9.35 -12.37 7.18
CA PRO A 22 10.28 -11.32 7.57
C PRO A 22 11.65 -11.54 6.90
N TYR A 23 12.39 -10.47 6.62
CA TYR A 23 13.65 -10.50 5.85
C TYR A 23 14.63 -11.62 6.27
N SER A 24 14.75 -11.90 7.57
CA SER A 24 15.60 -12.97 8.12
C SER A 24 15.25 -14.39 7.66
N VAL A 25 14.08 -14.59 7.07
CA VAL A 25 13.57 -15.89 6.60
C VAL A 25 13.62 -16.00 5.08
N VAL A 26 13.72 -14.87 4.35
CA VAL A 26 13.50 -14.83 2.89
C VAL A 26 14.75 -15.11 2.07
N ASP A 27 15.94 -15.10 2.67
CA ASP A 27 17.18 -15.32 1.90
C ASP A 27 17.42 -16.78 1.48
N ASN A 28 16.66 -17.75 2.01
CA ASN A 28 16.87 -19.18 1.73
C ASN A 28 15.61 -20.01 1.47
N VAL A 29 14.41 -19.42 1.47
CA VAL A 29 13.15 -20.18 1.31
C VAL A 29 12.32 -19.57 0.18
N PRO A 30 12.05 -20.32 -0.91
CA PRO A 30 11.14 -19.87 -1.96
C PRO A 30 9.73 -19.71 -1.40
N PHE A 31 9.00 -18.70 -1.87
CA PHE A 31 7.60 -18.55 -1.53
C PHE A 31 6.75 -19.45 -2.43
N GLU A 32 6.21 -20.54 -1.87
CA GLU A 32 5.53 -21.59 -2.62
C GLU A 32 4.34 -21.10 -3.46
N MET A 33 3.64 -20.05 -3.01
CA MET A 33 2.48 -19.50 -3.73
C MET A 33 2.83 -18.42 -4.76
N GLN A 34 4.11 -18.17 -5.05
CA GLN A 34 4.51 -17.22 -6.09
C GLN A 34 3.94 -17.64 -7.45
N GLY A 35 3.02 -16.86 -8.04
CA GLY A 35 2.35 -17.20 -9.29
C GLY A 35 1.09 -18.07 -9.12
N HIS A 36 0.77 -18.48 -7.89
CA HIS A 36 -0.31 -19.42 -7.57
C HIS A 36 -1.27 -18.91 -6.49
N TRP A 37 -1.34 -17.61 -6.20
CA TRP A 37 -2.24 -17.07 -5.16
C TRP A 37 -3.71 -17.43 -5.42
N ARG A 38 -4.14 -17.32 -6.69
CA ARG A 38 -5.49 -17.66 -7.16
C ARG A 38 -5.85 -19.12 -6.87
N GLU A 39 -4.94 -20.03 -7.21
CA GLU A 39 -5.13 -21.48 -7.08
C GLU A 39 -4.97 -21.98 -5.65
N MET A 40 -3.92 -21.53 -4.94
CA MET A 40 -3.53 -22.09 -3.65
C MET A 40 -4.29 -21.46 -2.48
N TYR A 41 -4.59 -20.16 -2.55
CA TYR A 41 -5.26 -19.45 -1.45
C TYR A 41 -6.70 -19.06 -1.79
N PHE A 42 -6.92 -18.26 -2.85
CA PHE A 42 -8.25 -17.68 -3.12
C PHE A 42 -9.27 -18.67 -3.70
N LYS A 43 -8.80 -19.78 -4.28
CA LYS A 43 -9.61 -20.83 -4.91
C LYS A 43 -10.56 -20.31 -6.00
N ASN A 44 -10.12 -19.29 -6.74
CA ASN A 44 -10.88 -18.66 -7.82
C ASN A 44 -9.94 -18.01 -8.84
N ASN A 45 -10.48 -17.48 -9.94
CA ASN A 45 -9.70 -16.81 -10.99
C ASN A 45 -9.86 -15.28 -11.02
N HIS A 46 -10.34 -14.68 -9.93
CA HIS A 46 -10.59 -13.24 -9.88
C HIS A 46 -9.28 -12.42 -9.95
N PRO A 47 -9.33 -11.16 -10.43
CA PRO A 47 -8.20 -10.24 -10.40
C PRO A 47 -7.59 -10.10 -9.01
N ILE A 48 -6.27 -9.86 -8.94
CA ILE A 48 -5.58 -9.59 -7.67
C ILE A 48 -5.19 -8.11 -7.60
N VAL A 49 -5.54 -7.48 -6.49
CA VAL A 49 -5.22 -6.09 -6.15
C VAL A 49 -4.35 -6.07 -4.89
N LEU A 50 -3.20 -5.40 -4.96
CA LEU A 50 -2.32 -5.24 -3.79
C LEU A 50 -2.52 -3.88 -3.13
N GLU A 51 -2.55 -3.84 -1.80
CA GLU A 51 -2.31 -2.61 -1.04
C GLU A 51 -0.92 -2.68 -0.40
N LEU A 52 0.01 -1.86 -0.91
CA LEU A 52 1.40 -1.87 -0.47
C LEU A 52 1.63 -0.82 0.62
N GLY A 53 1.96 -1.28 1.83
CA GLY A 53 2.01 -0.45 3.03
C GLY A 53 0.66 -0.30 3.72
N CYS A 54 -0.12 -1.38 3.79
CA CYS A 54 -1.54 -1.36 4.20
C CYS A 54 -1.78 -0.93 5.66
N GLY A 55 -0.74 -0.82 6.50
CA GLY A 55 -0.86 -0.36 7.88
C GLY A 55 -1.78 -1.27 8.71
N LYS A 56 -2.98 -0.78 9.03
CA LYS A 56 -3.99 -1.56 9.76
C LYS A 56 -4.79 -2.53 8.88
N GLY A 57 -4.69 -2.42 7.56
CA GLY A 57 -5.46 -3.20 6.60
C GLY A 57 -6.91 -2.75 6.43
N GLU A 58 -7.30 -1.59 6.96
CA GLU A 58 -8.67 -1.07 6.87
C GLU A 58 -9.11 -0.92 5.41
N TYR A 59 -8.26 -0.33 4.56
CA TYR A 59 -8.58 -0.13 3.14
C TYR A 59 -8.70 -1.46 2.39
N THR A 60 -7.72 -2.37 2.55
CA THR A 60 -7.76 -3.74 2.01
C THR A 60 -9.08 -4.45 2.37
N VAL A 61 -9.51 -4.41 3.65
CA VAL A 61 -10.71 -5.10 4.11
C VAL A 61 -11.98 -4.49 3.51
N GLU A 62 -12.09 -3.16 3.50
CA GLU A 62 -13.28 -2.50 2.95
C GLU A 62 -13.38 -2.67 1.43
N LEU A 63 -12.26 -2.68 0.71
CA LEU A 63 -12.24 -3.05 -0.71
C LEU A 63 -12.74 -4.48 -0.92
N ALA A 64 -12.27 -5.44 -0.11
CA ALA A 64 -12.73 -6.82 -0.20
C ALA A 64 -14.23 -7.00 0.06
N ARG A 65 -14.82 -6.15 0.93
CA ARG A 65 -16.29 -6.12 1.14
C ARG A 65 -17.05 -5.56 -0.05
N LEU A 66 -16.51 -4.51 -0.67
CA LEU A 66 -17.18 -3.79 -1.76
C LEU A 66 -17.09 -4.51 -3.11
N TYR A 67 -16.10 -5.38 -3.27
CA TYR A 67 -15.77 -6.08 -4.51
C TYR A 67 -15.50 -7.59 -4.28
N PRO A 68 -16.56 -8.39 -4.04
CA PRO A 68 -16.41 -9.83 -3.83
C PRO A 68 -15.83 -10.57 -5.05
N GLU A 69 -15.95 -9.99 -6.24
CA GLU A 69 -15.38 -10.46 -7.52
C GLU A 69 -13.90 -10.07 -7.74
N MET A 70 -13.24 -9.50 -6.73
CA MET A 70 -11.80 -9.21 -6.74
C MET A 70 -11.13 -9.77 -5.49
N ASN A 71 -9.86 -10.15 -5.62
CA ASN A 71 -9.03 -10.63 -4.53
C ASN A 71 -8.07 -9.52 -4.06
N PHE A 72 -7.96 -9.32 -2.76
CA PHE A 72 -7.14 -8.26 -2.18
C PHE A 72 -6.03 -8.83 -1.29
N ILE A 73 -4.83 -8.26 -1.39
CA ILE A 73 -3.72 -8.61 -0.51
C ILE A 73 -3.13 -7.34 0.11
N GLY A 74 -3.23 -7.21 1.43
CA GLY A 74 -2.59 -6.16 2.19
C GLY A 74 -1.16 -6.52 2.57
N VAL A 75 -0.19 -5.69 2.22
CA VAL A 75 1.24 -5.94 2.48
C VAL A 75 1.81 -4.92 3.46
N ASP A 76 2.40 -5.37 4.57
CA ASP A 76 3.10 -4.48 5.51
C ASP A 76 4.20 -5.22 6.30
N ILE A 77 5.29 -4.55 6.63
CA ILE A 77 6.37 -5.13 7.44
C ILE A 77 5.99 -5.25 8.94
N LYS A 78 5.07 -4.40 9.41
CA LYS A 78 4.66 -4.27 10.82
C LYS A 78 3.42 -5.10 11.11
N GLY A 79 3.58 -6.41 11.31
CA GLY A 79 2.50 -7.34 11.63
C GLY A 79 1.52 -6.88 12.73
N ALA A 80 2.01 -6.27 13.81
CA ALA A 80 1.15 -5.74 14.88
C ALA A 80 0.13 -4.67 14.43
N ARG A 81 0.37 -3.98 13.30
CA ARG A 81 -0.59 -3.05 12.69
C ARG A 81 -1.63 -3.83 11.89
N MET A 82 -1.18 -4.72 11.00
CA MET A 82 -2.06 -5.46 10.09
C MET A 82 -2.96 -6.48 10.79
N TRP A 83 -2.63 -6.88 12.03
CA TRP A 83 -3.46 -7.75 12.87
C TRP A 83 -4.93 -7.30 12.93
N THR A 84 -5.20 -5.98 12.97
CA THR A 84 -6.57 -5.47 13.05
C THR A 84 -7.39 -5.85 11.82
N GLY A 85 -6.90 -5.55 10.62
CA GLY A 85 -7.57 -5.91 9.37
C GLY A 85 -7.63 -7.43 9.16
N ALA A 86 -6.55 -8.14 9.49
CA ALA A 86 -6.52 -9.61 9.38
C ALA A 86 -7.58 -10.29 10.24
N LYS A 87 -7.71 -9.86 11.51
CA LYS A 87 -8.75 -10.34 12.41
C LYS A 87 -10.15 -9.98 11.93
N GLN A 88 -10.37 -8.73 11.54
CA GLN A 88 -11.67 -8.26 11.05
C GLN A 88 -12.12 -9.04 9.80
N ALA A 89 -11.20 -9.36 8.89
CA ALA A 89 -11.49 -10.18 7.72
C ALA A 89 -11.90 -11.61 8.09
N LEU A 90 -11.18 -12.25 9.03
CA LEU A 90 -11.51 -13.59 9.51
C LEU A 90 -12.87 -13.63 10.21
N GLU A 91 -13.11 -12.71 11.14
CA GLU A 91 -14.37 -12.63 11.90
C GLU A 91 -15.57 -12.35 10.99
N ALA A 92 -15.37 -11.59 9.92
CA ALA A 92 -16.40 -11.33 8.91
C ALA A 92 -16.50 -12.42 7.83
N GLY A 93 -15.68 -13.47 7.89
CA GLY A 93 -15.71 -14.59 6.95
C GLY A 93 -15.28 -14.23 5.51
N LEU A 94 -14.55 -13.13 5.32
CA LEU A 94 -14.11 -12.69 3.98
C LEU A 94 -13.10 -13.69 3.41
N LYS A 95 -13.38 -14.19 2.19
CA LYS A 95 -12.53 -15.20 1.50
C LYS A 95 -11.66 -14.62 0.39
N ASN A 96 -11.95 -13.40 -0.03
CA ASN A 96 -11.26 -12.67 -1.08
C ASN A 96 -10.22 -11.67 -0.54
N VAL A 97 -9.69 -11.91 0.67
CA VAL A 97 -8.65 -11.07 1.28
C VAL A 97 -7.56 -11.90 1.96
N ALA A 98 -6.31 -11.48 1.79
CA ALA A 98 -5.14 -12.02 2.46
C ALA A 98 -4.23 -10.91 2.98
N PHE A 99 -3.29 -11.25 3.86
CA PHE A 99 -2.28 -10.35 4.38
C PHE A 99 -0.90 -10.97 4.26
N LEU A 100 0.05 -10.22 3.69
CA LEU A 100 1.44 -10.64 3.54
C LEU A 100 2.35 -9.74 4.38
N ARG A 101 2.97 -10.32 5.40
CA ARG A 101 3.95 -9.62 6.21
C ARG A 101 5.35 -9.83 5.65
N THR A 102 5.84 -8.87 4.87
CA THR A 102 7.19 -8.90 4.31
C THR A 102 7.79 -7.50 4.17
N ASN A 103 9.03 -7.42 3.67
CA ASN A 103 9.62 -6.14 3.28
C ASN A 103 9.28 -5.81 1.83
N ILE A 104 8.84 -4.59 1.56
CA ILE A 104 8.38 -4.20 0.23
C ILE A 104 9.52 -4.16 -0.79
N GLU A 105 10.77 -3.96 -0.35
CA GLU A 105 11.96 -4.00 -1.19
C GLU A 105 12.21 -5.39 -1.82
N ILE A 106 11.51 -6.44 -1.42
CA ILE A 106 11.60 -7.79 -2.00
C ILE A 106 10.25 -8.31 -2.50
N ILE A 107 9.30 -7.41 -2.76
CA ILE A 107 7.92 -7.75 -3.12
C ILE A 107 7.81 -8.66 -4.35
N ASP A 108 8.75 -8.56 -5.29
CA ASP A 108 8.84 -9.37 -6.50
C ASP A 108 9.21 -10.84 -6.26
N ARG A 109 9.53 -11.23 -5.02
CA ARG A 109 9.69 -12.65 -4.63
C ARG A 109 8.37 -13.34 -4.30
N PHE A 110 7.27 -12.60 -4.14
CA PHE A 110 6.00 -13.13 -3.63
C PHE A 110 4.90 -13.26 -4.68
N PHE A 111 5.16 -12.74 -5.88
CA PHE A 111 4.21 -12.74 -6.97
C PHE A 111 4.88 -13.21 -8.27
N GLY A 112 4.16 -13.98 -9.05
CA GLY A 112 4.57 -14.45 -10.38
C GLY A 112 4.32 -13.40 -11.45
N LYS A 113 4.84 -13.65 -12.64
CA LYS A 113 4.63 -12.77 -13.81
C LYS A 113 3.13 -12.63 -14.11
N ASP A 114 2.69 -11.40 -14.37
CA ASP A 114 1.32 -11.04 -14.75
C ASP A 114 0.25 -11.55 -13.75
N GLU A 115 0.64 -11.77 -12.49
CA GLU A 115 -0.25 -12.30 -11.45
C GLU A 115 -1.15 -11.22 -10.86
N VAL A 116 -0.68 -9.96 -10.78
CA VAL A 116 -1.38 -8.83 -10.15
C VAL A 116 -1.94 -7.89 -11.20
N ASN A 117 -3.15 -7.38 -10.96
CA ASN A 117 -3.85 -6.47 -11.87
C ASN A 117 -3.67 -5.01 -11.47
N GLU A 118 -3.69 -4.72 -10.16
CA GLU A 118 -3.61 -3.35 -9.64
C GLU A 118 -2.77 -3.26 -8.37
N VAL A 119 -2.17 -2.09 -8.15
CA VAL A 119 -1.42 -1.76 -6.93
C VAL A 119 -1.91 -0.44 -6.36
N TRP A 120 -2.22 -0.46 -5.08
CA TRP A 120 -2.61 0.70 -4.27
C TRP A 120 -1.49 1.12 -3.34
N LEU A 121 -1.19 2.42 -3.38
CA LEU A 121 -0.30 3.14 -2.48
C LEU A 121 -1.12 4.18 -1.73
N THR A 122 -1.57 3.81 -0.53
CA THR A 122 -2.48 4.58 0.33
C THR A 122 -1.68 5.25 1.45
N PHE A 123 -1.59 6.58 1.42
CA PHE A 123 -0.92 7.38 2.46
C PHE A 123 0.51 6.92 2.78
N SER A 124 1.23 6.48 1.75
CA SER A 124 2.61 6.03 1.87
C SER A 124 3.52 7.14 2.39
N ASP A 125 4.53 6.79 3.17
CA ASP A 125 5.52 7.76 3.66
C ASP A 125 6.21 8.45 2.45
N PRO A 126 6.24 9.80 2.41
CA PRO A 126 6.79 10.54 1.27
C PRO A 126 8.29 10.34 1.09
N GLN A 127 9.01 9.82 2.10
CA GLN A 127 10.46 9.53 2.05
C GLN A 127 11.25 10.70 1.44
N MET A 128 10.96 11.92 1.92
CA MET A 128 11.37 13.16 1.25
C MET A 128 12.89 13.25 1.03
N LYS A 129 13.68 12.63 1.92
CA LYS A 129 15.15 12.62 1.88
C LYS A 129 15.77 11.49 1.05
N ASN A 130 15.00 10.50 0.61
CA ASN A 130 15.54 9.32 -0.08
C ASN A 130 14.61 8.87 -1.22
N PRO A 131 14.86 9.32 -2.46
CA PRO A 131 14.07 8.95 -3.64
C PRO A 131 13.89 7.44 -3.80
N ARG A 132 14.95 6.64 -3.58
CA ARG A 132 14.90 5.18 -3.72
C ARG A 132 13.91 4.49 -2.76
N LYS A 133 13.51 5.16 -1.68
CA LYS A 133 12.51 4.64 -0.72
C LYS A 133 11.08 5.08 -1.04
N ARG A 134 10.88 6.01 -1.97
CA ARG A 134 9.55 6.43 -2.41
C ARG A 134 8.92 5.31 -3.21
N LEU A 135 7.72 4.89 -2.85
CA LEU A 135 7.07 3.72 -3.45
C LEU A 135 6.68 3.91 -4.93
N THR A 136 6.76 5.14 -5.44
CA THR A 136 6.58 5.50 -6.86
C THR A 136 7.90 5.75 -7.61
N SER A 137 9.05 5.51 -6.98
CA SER A 137 10.36 5.65 -7.63
C SER A 137 10.63 4.61 -8.69
N THR A 138 11.61 4.89 -9.55
CA THR A 138 12.09 3.93 -10.56
C THR A 138 12.46 2.57 -9.95
N PHE A 139 13.02 2.56 -8.74
CA PHE A 139 13.39 1.32 -8.03
C PHE A 139 12.17 0.42 -7.78
N PHE A 140 11.07 0.99 -7.30
CA PHE A 140 9.86 0.23 -6.98
C PHE A 140 9.02 -0.08 -8.21
N LEU A 141 8.84 0.87 -9.12
CA LEU A 141 8.09 0.65 -10.35
C LEU A 141 8.69 -0.49 -11.19
N ASN A 142 10.03 -0.58 -11.27
CA ASN A 142 10.69 -1.70 -11.95
C ASN A 142 10.47 -3.05 -11.27
N ARG A 143 10.24 -3.10 -9.95
CA ARG A 143 9.85 -4.33 -9.26
C ARG A 143 8.41 -4.70 -9.54
N TYR A 144 7.51 -3.72 -9.52
CA TYR A 144 6.09 -3.96 -9.82
C TYR A 144 5.91 -4.56 -11.21
N ARG A 145 6.64 -4.08 -12.22
CA ARG A 145 6.65 -4.63 -13.59
C ARG A 145 6.94 -6.13 -13.70
N LYS A 146 7.59 -6.73 -12.69
CA LYS A 146 7.92 -8.16 -12.71
C LYS A 146 6.70 -9.06 -12.47
N PHE A 147 5.67 -8.53 -11.82
CA PHE A 147 4.49 -9.30 -11.42
C PHE A 147 3.15 -8.66 -11.77
N LEU A 148 3.13 -7.35 -12.03
CA LEU A 148 1.97 -6.63 -12.51
C LEU A 148 1.76 -6.97 -14.00
N VAL A 149 0.51 -7.17 -14.41
CA VAL A 149 0.13 -7.30 -15.82
C VAL A 149 0.62 -6.08 -16.62
N ASN A 150 0.86 -6.25 -17.92
CA ASN A 150 1.17 -5.11 -18.77
C ASN A 150 0.03 -4.08 -18.72
N GLU A 151 0.39 -2.81 -18.52
CA GLU A 151 -0.59 -1.73 -18.31
C GLU A 151 -1.50 -2.00 -17.10
N GLY A 152 -1.01 -2.70 -16.08
CA GLY A 152 -1.69 -2.76 -14.79
C GLY A 152 -1.76 -1.39 -14.13
N ILE A 153 -2.75 -1.23 -13.26
CA ILE A 153 -3.12 0.09 -12.74
C ILE A 153 -2.37 0.37 -11.44
N MET A 154 -1.76 1.55 -11.38
CA MET A 154 -1.19 2.12 -10.17
C MET A 154 -2.13 3.18 -9.60
N HIS A 155 -2.49 3.02 -8.34
CA HIS A 155 -3.31 3.96 -7.57
C HIS A 155 -2.46 4.59 -6.48
N VAL A 156 -2.42 5.93 -6.44
CA VAL A 156 -1.71 6.67 -5.40
C VAL A 156 -2.67 7.64 -4.75
N LYS A 157 -3.00 7.41 -3.49
CA LYS A 157 -3.89 8.25 -2.67
C LYS A 157 -3.09 8.81 -1.52
N THR A 158 -2.94 10.13 -1.39
CA THR A 158 -2.03 10.73 -0.41
C THR A 158 -2.46 12.12 0.03
N ASP A 159 -2.13 12.49 1.26
CA ASP A 159 -2.22 13.85 1.81
C ASP A 159 -0.94 14.67 1.54
N SER A 160 0.16 14.02 1.17
CA SER A 160 1.47 14.63 0.96
C SER A 160 1.53 15.37 -0.38
N ASN A 161 1.80 16.68 -0.33
CA ASN A 161 2.07 17.47 -1.53
C ASN A 161 3.38 17.03 -2.18
N PHE A 162 4.40 16.74 -1.37
CA PHE A 162 5.69 16.25 -1.82
C PHE A 162 5.56 14.96 -2.65
N LEU A 163 4.91 13.93 -2.10
CA LEU A 163 4.79 12.63 -2.76
C LEU A 163 3.93 12.71 -4.02
N PHE A 164 2.85 13.49 -3.99
CA PHE A 164 1.99 13.69 -5.15
C PHE A 164 2.72 14.43 -6.28
N THR A 165 3.45 15.50 -5.94
CA THR A 165 4.27 16.25 -6.90
C THR A 165 5.33 15.35 -7.51
N TYR A 166 6.08 14.64 -6.68
CA TYR A 166 7.11 13.69 -7.14
C TYR A 166 6.53 12.63 -8.07
N THR A 167 5.38 12.05 -7.72
CA THR A 167 4.70 11.04 -8.54
C THR A 167 4.23 11.62 -9.87
N THR A 168 3.74 12.86 -9.88
CA THR A 168 3.33 13.56 -11.11
C THR A 168 4.51 13.73 -12.07
N TYR A 169 5.67 14.17 -11.56
CA TYR A 169 6.87 14.30 -12.40
C TYR A 169 7.43 12.94 -12.83
N MET A 170 7.39 11.91 -11.96
CA MET A 170 7.73 10.54 -12.33
C MET A 170 6.89 10.07 -13.53
N ILE A 171 5.58 10.34 -13.52
CA ILE A 171 4.67 10.01 -14.62
C ILE A 171 5.04 10.79 -15.89
N GLN A 172 5.27 12.10 -15.78
CA GLN A 172 5.57 12.98 -16.91
C GLN A 172 6.90 12.63 -17.59
N GLU A 173 7.98 12.49 -16.82
CA GLU A 173 9.33 12.15 -17.30
C GLU A 173 9.35 10.81 -18.06
N ASN A 174 8.46 9.89 -17.66
CA ASN A 174 8.40 8.53 -18.21
C ASN A 174 7.24 8.33 -19.20
N HIS A 175 6.48 9.39 -19.51
CA HIS A 175 5.31 9.35 -20.38
C HIS A 175 4.31 8.24 -20.00
N LEU A 176 4.08 8.02 -18.71
CA LEU A 176 3.15 6.99 -18.23
C LEU A 176 1.69 7.43 -18.50
N PRO A 177 0.83 6.58 -19.07
CA PRO A 177 -0.55 6.95 -19.36
C PRO A 177 -1.34 7.25 -18.08
N VAL A 178 -1.82 8.48 -17.93
CA VAL A 178 -2.68 8.89 -16.82
C VAL A 178 -4.13 8.59 -17.16
N ILE A 179 -4.82 7.88 -16.28
CA ILE A 179 -6.27 7.67 -16.37
C ILE A 179 -6.99 8.83 -15.68
N PHE A 180 -6.52 9.20 -14.48
CA PHE A 180 -7.15 10.24 -13.68
C PHE A 180 -6.13 10.86 -12.72
N SER A 181 -6.25 12.16 -12.45
CA SER A 181 -5.44 12.87 -11.45
C SER A 181 -6.22 14.03 -10.86
N THR A 182 -6.14 14.19 -9.53
CA THR A 182 -6.69 15.33 -8.80
C THR A 182 -5.83 15.66 -7.58
N ASP A 183 -5.69 16.95 -7.30
CA ASP A 183 -5.07 17.49 -6.09
C ASP A 183 -6.09 17.83 -4.99
N ASP A 184 -7.40 17.67 -5.27
CA ASP A 184 -8.48 17.89 -4.32
C ASP A 184 -9.61 16.89 -4.53
N LEU A 185 -9.39 15.68 -4.03
CA LEU A 185 -10.25 14.53 -4.27
C LEU A 185 -11.71 14.74 -3.85
N TYR A 186 -11.94 15.38 -2.70
CA TYR A 186 -13.29 15.51 -2.13
C TYR A 186 -14.10 16.67 -2.72
N HIS A 187 -13.45 17.57 -3.45
CA HIS A 187 -14.10 18.69 -4.13
C HIS A 187 -14.09 18.56 -5.67
N THR A 188 -13.53 17.47 -6.21
CA THR A 188 -13.48 17.23 -7.65
C THR A 188 -14.82 16.77 -8.23
N ALA A 189 -15.36 17.54 -9.17
CA ALA A 189 -16.48 17.13 -10.00
C ALA A 189 -16.03 16.15 -11.12
N GLY A 190 -16.94 15.32 -11.62
CA GLY A 190 -16.68 14.46 -12.79
C GLY A 190 -15.95 13.14 -12.51
N LEU A 191 -15.74 12.78 -11.24
CA LEU A 191 -15.33 11.42 -10.88
C LEU A 191 -16.37 10.41 -11.40
N ASP A 192 -15.89 9.37 -12.09
CA ASP A 192 -16.73 8.23 -12.43
C ASP A 192 -17.22 7.54 -11.14
N GLU A 193 -18.34 6.84 -11.25
CA GLU A 193 -19.04 6.24 -10.10
C GLU A 193 -18.16 5.24 -9.35
N GLU A 194 -17.36 4.47 -10.10
CA GLU A 194 -16.49 3.45 -9.55
C GLU A 194 -15.34 4.08 -8.75
N THR A 195 -14.67 5.08 -9.32
CA THR A 195 -13.66 5.86 -8.62
C THR A 195 -14.24 6.55 -7.38
N ARG A 196 -15.48 7.08 -7.44
CA ARG A 196 -16.13 7.69 -6.27
C ARG A 196 -16.42 6.66 -5.18
N LYS A 197 -16.87 5.45 -5.54
CA LYS A 197 -17.15 4.35 -4.61
C LYS A 197 -15.89 3.91 -3.88
N ILE A 198 -14.80 3.67 -4.60
CA ILE A 198 -13.50 3.28 -4.01
C ILE A 198 -12.95 4.38 -3.09
N LEU A 199 -13.10 5.64 -3.48
CA LEU A 199 -12.56 6.77 -2.74
C LEU A 199 -13.44 7.23 -1.57
N SER A 200 -14.68 6.73 -1.48
CA SER A 200 -15.51 6.86 -0.27
C SER A 200 -15.01 6.03 0.91
N ILE A 201 -14.16 5.02 0.66
CA ILE A 201 -13.49 4.30 1.74
C ILE A 201 -12.53 5.27 2.42
N GLN A 202 -12.89 5.68 3.63
CA GLN A 202 -12.08 6.54 4.48
C GLN A 202 -11.41 5.71 5.58
N THR A 203 -10.08 5.69 5.56
CA THR A 203 -9.31 5.08 6.65
C THR A 203 -9.41 5.92 7.93
N TYR A 204 -9.05 5.35 9.09
CA TYR A 204 -8.97 6.10 10.34
C TYR A 204 -8.07 7.34 10.22
N TYR A 205 -6.92 7.20 9.56
CA TYR A 205 -5.97 8.31 9.38
C TYR A 205 -6.54 9.37 8.44
N GLU A 206 -7.16 8.96 7.34
CA GLU A 206 -7.77 9.87 6.38
C GLU A 206 -8.80 10.81 7.01
N ARG A 207 -9.69 10.29 7.86
CA ARG A 207 -10.65 11.14 8.60
C ARG A 207 -9.95 12.24 9.41
N MET A 208 -8.86 11.88 10.09
CA MET A 208 -8.08 12.86 10.87
C MET A 208 -7.39 13.92 10.01
N TRP A 209 -7.00 13.58 8.78
CA TRP A 209 -6.38 14.51 7.84
C TRP A 209 -7.39 15.50 7.28
N ILE A 210 -8.58 15.01 6.92
CA ILE A 210 -9.71 15.82 6.46
C ILE A 210 -10.16 16.79 7.56
N GLU A 211 -10.29 16.33 8.81
CA GLU A 211 -10.62 17.19 9.97
C GLU A 211 -9.62 18.34 10.18
N ARG A 212 -8.38 18.19 9.69
CA ARG A 212 -7.33 19.20 9.77
C ARG A 212 -7.25 20.10 8.54
N GLY A 213 -8.20 19.95 7.61
CA GLY A 213 -8.25 20.73 6.36
C GLY A 213 -7.15 20.37 5.36
N LEU A 214 -6.56 19.18 5.45
CA LEU A 214 -5.63 18.72 4.43
C LEU A 214 -6.39 18.10 3.26
N ASN A 215 -6.12 18.62 2.07
CA ASN A 215 -6.63 18.06 0.82
C ASN A 215 -6.02 16.68 0.57
N ILE A 216 -6.88 15.74 0.19
CA ILE A 216 -6.46 14.42 -0.27
C ILE A 216 -6.27 14.48 -1.78
N ARG A 217 -5.13 13.98 -2.23
CA ARG A 217 -4.72 13.94 -3.63
C ARG A 217 -4.79 12.50 -4.13
N TYR A 218 -5.10 12.32 -5.40
CA TYR A 218 -5.21 11.00 -5.99
C TYR A 218 -4.78 11.00 -7.45
N VAL A 219 -3.97 10.02 -7.84
CA VAL A 219 -3.61 9.76 -9.24
C VAL A 219 -3.73 8.27 -9.55
N LYS A 220 -4.29 7.97 -10.72
CA LYS A 220 -4.46 6.64 -11.31
C LYS A 220 -3.77 6.64 -12.67
N PHE A 221 -2.77 5.77 -12.85
CA PHE A 221 -2.00 5.69 -14.09
C PHE A 221 -1.67 4.24 -14.44
N LEU A 222 -1.39 3.98 -15.71
CA LEU A 222 -0.99 2.67 -16.21
C LEU A 222 0.53 2.52 -16.12
N LEU A 223 0.99 1.32 -15.76
CA LEU A 223 2.41 0.98 -15.75
C LEU A 223 2.72 -0.03 -16.86
N PRO A 224 3.23 0.42 -18.04
CA PRO A 224 3.70 -0.49 -19.08
C PRO A 224 4.82 -1.39 -18.57
N GLN A 225 4.89 -2.64 -19.00
CA GLN A 225 5.89 -3.62 -18.54
C GLN A 225 7.29 -3.33 -19.09
N GLN A 226 7.39 -2.62 -20.23
CA GLN A 226 8.62 -2.38 -20.97
C GLN A 226 9.06 -0.90 -20.93
N GLY A 227 10.25 -0.64 -21.47
CA GLY A 227 10.86 0.69 -21.50
C GLY A 227 11.74 0.98 -20.29
N VAL A 228 12.64 1.95 -20.44
CA VAL A 228 13.56 2.36 -19.37
C VAL A 228 12.93 3.50 -18.57
N LEU A 229 12.72 3.28 -17.27
CA LEU A 229 12.26 4.34 -16.37
C LEU A 229 13.43 5.24 -15.95
N ARG A 230 13.20 6.54 -15.95
CA ARG A 230 14.10 7.60 -15.49
C ARG A 230 13.55 8.27 -14.25
N GLU A 231 14.46 8.60 -13.35
CA GLU A 231 14.13 9.30 -12.12
C GLU A 231 14.10 10.81 -12.43
N PRO A 232 13.05 11.56 -12.07
CA PRO A 232 12.97 12.98 -12.36
C PRO A 232 14.00 13.74 -11.53
N ASP A 233 14.72 14.65 -12.19
CA ASP A 233 15.66 15.56 -11.54
C ASP A 233 14.93 16.86 -11.17
N ILE A 234 14.32 16.85 -9.99
CA ILE A 234 13.48 17.94 -9.48
C ILE A 234 13.75 18.21 -8.01
N GLU A 235 13.68 19.49 -7.65
CA GLU A 235 13.62 19.92 -6.26
C GLU A 235 12.17 20.22 -5.88
N ILE A 236 11.71 19.62 -4.78
CA ILE A 236 10.32 19.74 -4.32
C ILE A 236 10.35 20.29 -2.90
N PRO A 237 9.57 21.34 -2.59
CA PRO A 237 9.41 21.81 -1.22
C PRO A 237 8.99 20.68 -0.29
N LEU A 238 9.70 20.53 0.83
CA LEU A 238 9.36 19.52 1.83
C LEU A 238 7.99 19.84 2.44
N ASP A 239 7.18 18.81 2.66
CA ASP A 239 5.94 18.98 3.41
C ASP A 239 6.26 19.52 4.81
N GLU A 240 5.51 20.52 5.27
CA GLU A 240 5.66 21.08 6.62
C GLU A 240 5.27 20.07 7.72
N TYR A 241 4.71 18.93 7.34
CA TYR A 241 4.05 18.02 8.24
C TYR A 241 5.02 17.18 9.09
N ARG A 242 4.87 17.29 10.42
CA ARG A 242 5.39 16.31 11.39
C ARG A 242 4.34 15.23 11.60
N SER A 243 4.56 14.01 11.08
CA SER A 243 3.78 12.84 11.45
C SER A 243 3.77 12.69 12.97
N TYR A 244 2.65 13.01 13.63
CA TYR A 244 2.39 12.94 15.07
C TYR A 244 3.55 13.34 16.02
N HIS A 245 3.31 14.34 16.87
CA HIS A 245 3.99 14.40 18.17
C HIS A 245 3.80 13.05 18.88
N ARG A 246 4.83 12.20 18.89
CA ARG A 246 5.07 11.44 20.13
C ARG A 246 5.25 12.52 21.19
N PRO A 247 4.51 12.53 22.30
CA PRO A 247 5.00 13.28 23.45
C PRO A 247 6.44 12.82 23.64
N LYS A 248 7.39 13.77 23.72
CA LYS A 248 8.75 13.44 24.16
C LYS A 248 8.55 12.53 25.37
N ARG A 249 9.09 11.30 25.32
CA ARG A 249 9.33 10.58 26.57
C ARG A 249 10.01 11.62 27.45
N SER A 250 9.37 11.98 28.55
CA SER A 250 9.98 12.86 29.52
C SER A 250 11.39 12.34 29.72
N SER A 251 12.36 13.23 29.58
CA SER A 251 13.69 12.96 30.09
C SER A 251 13.47 12.44 31.51
N LEU A 252 13.79 11.17 31.74
CA LEU A 252 13.97 10.67 33.09
C LEU A 252 14.90 11.67 33.75
N ASN A 253 14.38 12.40 34.73
CA ASN A 253 15.21 13.14 35.66
C ASN A 253 16.10 12.09 36.31
N THR A 254 17.33 11.97 35.82
CA THR A 254 18.43 11.42 36.61
C THR A 254 18.70 12.44 37.70
N ASN A 255 17.93 12.36 38.78
CA ASN A 255 18.36 12.92 40.05
C ASN A 255 19.09 11.83 40.81
N LYS A 256 20.27 12.25 41.28
CA LYS A 256 21.27 11.56 42.09
C LYS A 256 20.68 10.86 43.31
#